data_AF-C8NHG9-F1
#
_entry.id   AF-C8NHG9-F1
#
_cell.length_a   1.000
_cell.length_b   1.000
_cell.length_c   1.000
_cell.angle_alpha   90.00
_cell.angle_beta   90.00
_cell.angle_gamma   90.00
#
_symmetry.space_group_name_H-M   'P 1'
#
loop_
_entity.id
_entity.type
_entity.pdbx_description
1 polymer ?
#
loop_
_entity_poly.entity_id
_entity_poly.type
_entity_poly.pdbx_seq_one_letter_code
_entity_poly.pdbx_strand_id
1 'polypeptide(L)' 'MMQVNPNTVQRAFHEMEAIGLVTTGNNVMSRVTEDEDRIEQLKEEMLEEAITSFVDAIAPLQLSQKEIIDHLSQKL' A
#
# COMPACT_ATOMS: atom_id res chain seq x y z
N MET A 1 -8.66 21.33 7.12
CA MET A 1 -9.41 20.10 7.38
C MET A 1 -10.10 19.69 6.09
N MET A 2 -9.87 18.47 5.63
CA MET A 2 -10.48 17.92 4.41
C MET A 2 -12.01 18.03 4.52
N GLN A 3 -12.68 18.69 3.55
CA GLN A 3 -14.15 18.73 3.45
C GLN A 3 -14.68 17.40 2.91
N VAL A 4 -14.37 16.30 3.61
CA VAL A 4 -14.83 14.96 3.25
C VAL A 4 -16.08 14.65 4.08
N ASN A 5 -17.09 14.06 3.46
CA ASN A 5 -18.33 13.69 4.12
C ASN A 5 -18.03 12.74 5.30
N PRO A 6 -18.53 12.98 6.52
CA PRO A 6 -18.32 12.12 7.68
C PRO A 6 -18.64 10.63 7.43
N ASN A 7 -19.65 10.34 6.61
CA ASN A 7 -20.02 8.98 6.24
C ASN A 7 -18.95 8.32 5.35
N THR A 8 -18.28 9.09 4.49
CA THR A 8 -17.15 8.60 3.68
C THR A 8 -15.97 8.24 4.56
N VAL A 9 -15.69 9.06 5.57
CA VAL A 9 -14.62 8.80 6.55
C VAL A 9 -14.94 7.54 7.37
N GLN A 10 -16.17 7.40 7.86
CA GLN A 10 -16.60 6.20 8.59
C GLN A 10 -16.51 4.94 7.74
N ARG A 11 -16.97 5.01 6.48
CA ARG A 11 -16.88 3.88 5.56
C ARG A 11 -15.42 3.47 5.30
N ALA A 12 -14.51 4.43 5.12
CA ALA A 12 -13.09 4.15 4.96
C ALA A 12 -12.50 3.46 6.20
N PHE A 13 -12.82 3.93 7.42
CA PHE A 13 -12.37 3.27 8.65
C PHE A 13 -12.92 1.84 8.79
N HIS A 14 -14.18 1.61 8.40
CA HIS A 14 -14.76 0.28 8.43
C HIS A 14 -14.12 -0.67 7.40
N GLU A 15 -13.82 -0.18 6.19
CA GLU A 15 -13.07 -0.93 5.19
C GLU A 15 -11.66 -1.26 5.70
N MET A 16 -10.95 -0.29 6.31
CA MET A 16 -9.62 -0.50 6.91
C MET A 16 -9.64 -1.51 8.07
N GLU A 17 -10.70 -1.53 8.88
CA GLU A 17 -10.89 -2.52 9.94
C GLU A 17 -11.16 -3.92 9.39
N ALA A 18 -11.96 -4.02 8.32
CA ALA A 18 -12.23 -5.31 7.65
C ALA A 18 -10.98 -5.95 7.06
N ILE A 19 -10.00 -5.15 6.62
CA ILE A 19 -8.70 -5.65 6.12
C ILE A 19 -7.59 -5.68 7.19
N GLY A 20 -7.94 -5.43 8.45
CA GLY A 20 -7.04 -5.55 9.60
C GLY A 20 -5.99 -4.45 9.74
N LEU A 21 -6.15 -3.31 9.06
CA LEU A 21 -5.23 -2.17 9.14
C LEU A 21 -5.49 -1.28 10.36
N VAL A 22 -6.72 -1.31 10.87
CA VAL A 22 -7.18 -0.49 11.97
C VAL A 22 -7.99 -1.34 12.92
N THR A 23 -7.84 -1.13 14.23
CA THR A 23 -8.65 -1.76 15.27
C THR A 23 -9.48 -0.70 16.00
N THR A 24 -10.77 -0.96 16.19
CA THR A 24 -11.67 -0.09 16.95
C THR A 24 -12.17 -0.80 18.20
N GLY A 25 -11.87 -0.25 19.38
CA GLY A 25 -12.41 -0.73 20.66
C GLY A 25 -13.76 -0.08 21.00
N ASN A 26 -14.57 -0.72 21.84
CA ASN A 26 -15.81 -0.11 22.36
C ASN A 26 -15.51 1.23 23.06
N ASN A 27 -16.08 2.33 22.57
CA ASN A 27 -15.85 3.70 23.05
C ASN A 27 -14.39 4.20 22.93
N VAL A 28 -13.58 3.65 22.02
CA VAL A 28 -12.19 4.11 21.80
C VAL A 28 -12.02 4.56 20.34
N MET A 29 -11.19 5.60 20.14
CA MET A 29 -10.78 6.02 18.81
C MET A 29 -10.05 4.89 18.09
N SER A 30 -10.35 4.70 16.81
CA SER A 30 -9.67 3.73 15.94
C SER A 30 -8.15 3.95 15.93
N ARG A 31 -7.38 2.87 16.05
CA ARG A 31 -5.91 2.87 16.05
C ARG A 31 -5.39 2.00 14.92
N VAL A 32 -4.26 2.38 14.32
CA VAL A 32 -3.53 1.51 13.37
C VAL A 32 -3.15 0.21 14.06
N THR A 33 -3.23 -0.91 13.34
CA THR A 33 -2.86 -2.23 13.86
C THR A 33 -1.41 -2.25 14.37
N GLU A 34 -1.17 -2.97 15.46
CA GLU A 34 0.16 -3.25 16.03
C GLU A 34 0.64 -4.67 15.66
N ASP A 35 -0.13 -5.38 14.83
CA ASP A 35 0.19 -6.71 14.31
C ASP A 35 1.34 -6.61 13.29
N GLU A 36 2.54 -7.02 13.69
CA GLU A 36 3.75 -6.97 12.86
C GLU A 36 3.63 -7.83 11.60
N ASP A 37 3.01 -9.02 11.70
CA ASP A 37 2.82 -9.92 10.56
C ASP A 37 1.90 -9.29 9.53
N ARG A 38 0.82 -8.64 9.98
CA ARG A 38 -0.12 -7.94 9.06
C ARG A 38 0.54 -6.74 8.39
N ILE A 39 1.39 -6.02 9.11
CA ILE A 39 2.15 -4.89 8.57
C ILE A 39 3.14 -5.37 7.51
N GLU A 40 3.83 -6.49 7.74
CA GLU A 40 4.77 -7.07 6.79
C GLU A 40 4.05 -7.54 5.51
N GLN A 41 2.94 -8.25 5.65
CA GLN A 41 2.09 -8.65 4.51
C GLN A 41 1.66 -7.46 3.67
N LEU A 42 1.19 -6.37 4.31
CA LEU A 42 0.78 -5.18 3.57
C LEU A 42 1.95 -4.55 2.80
N LYS A 43 3.15 -4.52 3.39
CA LYS A 43 4.34 -4.02 2.68
C LYS A 43 4.67 -4.86 1.47
N GLU A 44 4.56 -6.19 1.57
CA GLU A 44 4.76 -7.10 0.44
C GLU A 44 3.70 -6.89 -0.64
N GLU A 45 2.42 -6.80 -0.28
CA GLU A 45 1.31 -6.51 -1.21
C GLU A 45 1.56 -5.19 -1.97
N MET A 46 1.92 -4.13 -1.25
CA MET A 46 2.21 -2.82 -1.86
C MET A 46 3.47 -2.85 -2.74
N LEU A 47 4.49 -3.60 -2.34
CA LEU A 47 5.72 -3.76 -3.12
C LEU A 47 5.42 -4.48 -4.43
N GLU A 48 4.66 -5.57 -4.38
CA GLU A 48 4.28 -6.35 -5.56
C GLU A 48 3.47 -5.51 -6.55
N GLU A 49 2.51 -4.72 -6.06
CA GLU A 49 1.74 -3.78 -6.88
C GLU A 49 2.63 -2.74 -7.55
N ALA A 50 3.58 -2.17 -6.80
CA ALA A 50 4.53 -1.19 -7.33
C ALA A 50 5.48 -1.79 -8.37
N ILE A 51 6.01 -2.98 -8.12
CA ILE A 51 6.89 -3.71 -9.05
C ILE A 51 6.12 -4.08 -10.33
N THR A 52 4.89 -4.57 -10.20
CA THR A 52 4.02 -4.90 -11.35
C THR A 52 3.77 -3.67 -12.21
N SER A 53 3.36 -2.56 -11.58
CA SER A 53 3.14 -1.29 -12.27
C SER A 53 4.40 -0.78 -12.96
N PHE A 54 5.56 -0.93 -12.32
CA PHE A 54 6.84 -0.58 -12.90
C PHE A 54 7.17 -1.42 -14.14
N VAL A 55 7.04 -2.76 -14.03
CA VAL A 55 7.30 -3.70 -15.13
C VAL A 55 6.39 -3.40 -16.32
N ASP A 56 5.10 -3.22 -16.09
CA ASP A 56 4.13 -2.89 -17.14
C ASP A 56 4.47 -1.57 -17.85
N ALA A 57 4.93 -0.57 -17.10
CA ALA A 57 5.31 0.73 -17.65
C ALA A 57 6.55 0.65 -18.56
N ILE A 58 7.49 -0.26 -18.28
CA ILE A 58 8.75 -0.37 -19.03
C ILE A 58 8.75 -1.49 -20.06
N ALA A 59 7.80 -2.44 -20.01
CA ALA A 59 7.71 -3.56 -20.95
C ALA A 59 7.74 -3.14 -22.44
N PRO A 60 7.07 -2.04 -22.87
CA PRO A 60 7.13 -1.59 -24.26
C PRO A 60 8.52 -1.11 -24.73
N LEU A 61 9.42 -0.79 -23.80
CA LEU A 61 10.78 -0.33 -24.11
C LEU A 61 11.71 -1.49 -24.51
N GLN A 62 11.28 -2.75 -24.30
CA GLN A 62 12.01 -3.96 -24.69
C GLN A 62 13.45 -4.00 -24.15
N LEU A 63 13.67 -3.44 -22.96
CA LEU A 63 14.97 -3.45 -22.29
C LEU A 63 15.28 -4.85 -21.76
N SER A 64 16.56 -5.23 -21.82
CA SER A 64 17.03 -6.43 -21.14
C SER A 64 17.00 -6.24 -19.62
N GLN A 65 16.89 -7.35 -18.88
CA GLN A 65 16.95 -7.33 -17.42
C GLN A 65 18.21 -6.62 -16.90
N LYS A 66 19.34 -6.78 -17.61
CA LYS A 66 20.60 -6.11 -17.27
C LYS A 66 20.47 -4.59 -17.37
N GLU A 67 19.96 -4.07 -18.48
CA GLU A 67 19.77 -2.62 -18.66
C GLU A 67 18.83 -2.05 -17.59
N ILE A 68 17.77 -2.78 -17.25
CA ILE A 68 16.83 -2.38 -16.18
C ILE A 68 17.55 -2.27 -14.84
N ILE A 69 18.33 -3.29 -14.46
CA ILE A 69 19.08 -3.30 -13.19
C ILE A 69 20.14 -2.19 -13.17
N ASP A 70 20.85 -1.98 -14.27
CA ASP A 70 21.87 -0.94 -14.40
C ASP A 70 21.25 0.46 -14.21
N HIS A 71 20.09 0.73 -14.83
CA HIS A 71 19.37 2.00 -14.67
C HIS A 71 18.78 2.19 -13.26
N LEU A 72 18.24 1.13 -12.65
CA LEU A 72 17.73 1.19 -11.28
C LEU A 72 18.87 1.49 -10.28
N SER A 73 20.01 0.85 -10.44
CA SER A 73 21.19 1.00 -9.57
C SER A 73 21.82 2.40 -9.64
N GLN A 74 21.58 3.15 -10.71
CA GLN A 74 22.03 4.55 -10.84
C GLN A 74 21.07 5.55 -10.20
N LYS A 75 19.82 5.15 -9.97
CA LYS A 75 18.74 6.05 -9.55
C LYS A 75 18.39 5.93 -8.06
N LEU A 76 18.66 4.76 -7.47
CA LEU A 76 18.62 4.49 -6.03
C LEU A 76 19.97 4.84 -5.39
#